data_AF-A0A2P2L4H4-F1
#
_entry.id   AF-A0A2P2L4H4-F1
#
_cell.length_a   1.000
_cell.length_b   1.000
_cell.length_c   1.000
_cell.angle_alpha   90.00
_cell.angle_beta   90.00
_cell.angle_gamma   90.00
#
_symmetry.space_group_name_H-M   'P 1'
#
loop_
_entity.id
_entity.type
_entity.pdbx_description
1 polymer ?
#
loop_
_entity_poly.entity_id
_entity_poly.type
_entity_poly.pdbx_seq_one_letter_code
_entity_poly.pdbx_strand_id
1 'polypeptide(L)'
;MHVGPRYNVYSETVKAVFIVSDPVDWGRDIQVLCDVLRSGGLPGRGNGCQPPLYFAADDLEYQAAFPSERLGMGAFRIALESVYNRIHQETLKYVSFGKPNPSVFKNAEEVLNQLQYSNHNINFKHCEGPCPLKTLYMIGDNPLVDVKGSRLVCPTSLVYPLRLFT
;
A
#
# COMPACT_ATOMS: atom_id res chain seq x y z
N MET A 1 30.07 11.17 -24.66
CA MET A 1 29.56 12.02 -23.56
C MET A 1 29.10 11.09 -22.45
N HIS A 2 29.82 11.05 -21.33
CA HIS A 2 29.43 10.20 -20.20
C HIS A 2 28.29 10.91 -19.47
N VAL A 3 27.07 10.43 -19.63
CA VAL A 3 25.95 10.85 -18.79
C VAL A 3 26.15 10.14 -17.45
N GLY A 4 26.87 10.79 -16.54
CA GLY A 4 26.92 10.36 -15.15
C GLY A 4 25.51 10.34 -14.54
N PRO A 5 25.29 9.59 -13.45
CA PRO A 5 24.00 9.61 -12.77
C PRO A 5 23.63 11.05 -12.40
N ARG A 6 22.35 11.41 -12.63
CA ARG A 6 21.80 12.76 -12.35
C ARG A 6 21.82 13.13 -10.86
N TYR A 7 22.19 12.20 -10.00
CA TYR A 7 22.18 12.33 -8.55
C TYR A 7 23.50 11.81 -7.96
N ASN A 8 23.98 12.48 -6.90
CA ASN A 8 25.15 12.04 -6.14
C ASN A 8 24.72 11.34 -4.84
N VAL A 9 24.88 10.01 -4.82
CA VAL A 9 24.49 9.14 -3.69
C VAL A 9 25.20 9.45 -2.36
N TYR A 10 26.30 10.23 -2.38
CA TYR A 10 27.05 10.62 -1.18
C TYR A 10 26.65 11.98 -0.61
N SER A 11 25.83 12.75 -1.33
CA SER A 11 25.42 14.11 -0.92
C SER A 11 23.92 14.36 -1.02
N GLU A 12 23.20 13.64 -1.87
CA GLU A 12 21.76 13.78 -2.04
C GLU A 12 21.00 12.80 -1.15
N THR A 13 20.19 13.37 -0.26
CA THR A 13 19.39 12.61 0.71
C THR A 13 18.13 12.05 0.08
N VAL A 14 17.84 10.79 0.38
CA VAL A 14 16.52 10.17 0.16
C VAL A 14 15.48 10.95 0.96
N LYS A 15 14.48 11.50 0.27
CA LYS A 15 13.46 12.37 0.86
C LYS A 15 12.24 11.64 1.39
N ALA A 16 11.97 10.45 0.87
CA ALA A 16 10.89 9.56 1.29
C ALA A 16 11.16 8.15 0.79
N VAL A 17 10.56 7.16 1.44
CA VAL A 17 10.64 5.75 1.08
C VAL A 17 9.24 5.21 0.86
N PHE A 18 9.05 4.48 -0.24
CA PHE A 18 7.78 3.87 -0.61
C PHE A 18 7.97 2.36 -0.79
N ILE A 19 7.23 1.57 -0.04
CA ILE A 19 7.16 0.11 -0.18
C ILE A 19 5.85 -0.19 -0.89
N VAL A 20 5.96 -0.42 -2.20
CA VAL A 20 4.81 -0.53 -3.12
C VAL A 20 4.48 -1.97 -3.50
N SER A 21 5.35 -2.92 -3.18
CA SER A 21 5.20 -4.35 -3.46
C SER A 21 5.88 -5.19 -2.39
N ASP A 22 5.49 -6.45 -2.28
CA ASP A 22 6.14 -7.40 -1.39
C ASP A 22 7.63 -7.56 -1.76
N PRO A 23 8.57 -7.32 -0.83
CA PRO A 23 9.98 -7.45 -1.11
C PRO A 23 10.38 -8.91 -1.28
N VAL A 24 11.30 -9.20 -2.21
CA VAL A 24 11.74 -10.57 -2.52
C VAL A 24 12.87 -11.02 -1.60
N ASP A 25 13.75 -10.10 -1.19
CA ASP A 25 14.92 -10.39 -0.36
C ASP A 25 14.86 -9.56 0.92
N TRP A 26 14.13 -10.06 1.91
CA TRP A 26 13.85 -9.31 3.13
C TRP A 26 15.12 -8.90 3.87
N GLY A 27 16.16 -9.75 3.87
CA GLY A 27 17.41 -9.44 4.56
C GLY A 27 18.10 -8.22 3.96
N ARG A 28 18.27 -8.22 2.63
CA ARG A 28 18.83 -7.08 1.91
C ARG A 28 17.96 -5.84 2.04
N ASP A 29 16.66 -5.98 1.83
CA ASP A 29 15.75 -4.85 1.75
C ASP A 29 15.58 -4.20 3.13
N ILE A 30 15.52 -4.98 4.22
CA ILE A 30 15.55 -4.45 5.61
C ILE A 30 16.87 -3.74 5.91
N GLN A 31 18.01 -4.29 5.50
CA GLN A 31 19.31 -3.65 5.72
C GLN A 31 19.37 -2.27 5.04
N VAL A 32 19.03 -2.20 3.75
CA VAL A 32 19.02 -0.95 2.99
C VAL A 32 18.06 0.06 3.60
N LEU A 33 16.86 -0.37 4.00
CA LEU A 33 15.88 0.49 4.67
C LEU A 33 16.42 1.02 6.00
N CYS A 34 17.04 0.17 6.82
CA CYS A 34 17.64 0.58 8.08
C CYS A 34 18.75 1.61 7.88
N ASP A 35 19.57 1.48 6.83
CA ASP A 35 20.66 2.41 6.53
C ASP A 35 20.11 3.77 6.07
N VAL A 36 19.08 3.78 5.22
CA VAL A 36 18.42 5.02 4.76
C VAL A 36 17.67 5.71 5.89
N LEU A 37 16.86 4.96 6.64
CA LEU A 37 15.93 5.50 7.64
C LEU A 37 16.66 6.04 8.87
N ARG A 38 17.79 5.44 9.28
CA ARG A 38 18.56 5.94 10.43
C ARG A 38 19.38 7.19 10.12
N SER A 39 19.79 7.36 8.86
CA SER A 39 20.82 8.33 8.47
C SER A 39 20.24 9.64 7.96
N GLY A 40 18.93 9.81 8.07
CA GLY A 40 18.22 10.93 7.43
C GLY A 40 18.28 10.91 5.91
N GLY A 41 18.32 9.71 5.32
CA GLY A 41 18.34 9.51 3.88
C GLY A 41 19.72 9.51 3.24
N LEU A 42 20.81 9.47 4.01
CA LEU A 42 22.18 9.42 3.48
C LEU A 42 22.98 8.27 4.11
N PRO A 43 22.84 7.03 3.59
CA PRO A 43 23.55 5.86 4.11
C PRO A 43 25.05 6.09 4.31
N GLY A 44 25.62 5.52 5.38
CA GLY A 44 27.03 5.69 5.75
C GLY A 44 27.35 6.96 6.54
N ARG A 45 26.36 7.82 6.81
CA ARG A 45 26.48 8.93 7.77
C ARG A 45 25.91 8.52 9.14
N GLY A 46 26.16 9.36 10.14
CA GLY A 46 25.61 9.20 11.49
C GLY A 46 24.08 9.31 11.52
N ASN A 47 23.52 9.18 12.71
CA ASN A 47 22.07 9.26 12.89
C ASN A 47 21.51 10.62 12.41
N GLY A 48 20.36 10.59 11.75
CA GLY A 48 19.64 11.76 11.25
C GLY A 48 18.13 11.60 11.37
N CYS A 49 17.38 12.62 10.98
CA CYS A 49 15.91 12.60 11.05
C CYS A 49 15.33 11.62 10.04
N GLN A 50 14.60 10.61 10.51
CA GLN A 50 14.00 9.58 9.65
C GLN A 50 13.17 10.21 8.51
N PRO A 51 13.47 9.91 7.23
CA PRO A 51 12.59 10.30 6.14
C PRO A 51 11.24 9.59 6.27
N PRO A 52 10.15 10.19 5.73
CA PRO A 52 8.84 9.55 5.68
C PRO A 52 8.89 8.17 5.01
N LEU A 53 8.22 7.20 5.64
CA LEU A 53 8.10 5.82 5.16
C LEU A 53 6.63 5.51 4.91
N TYR A 54 6.33 5.04 3.70
CA TYR A 54 4.99 4.71 3.25
C TYR A 54 4.89 3.25 2.81
N PHE A 55 3.89 2.54 3.32
CA PHE A 55 3.51 1.21 2.85
C PHE A 55 2.23 1.30 2.01
N ALA A 56 2.18 0.59 0.88
CA ALA A 56 0.99 0.58 0.03
C ALA A 56 -0.14 -0.31 0.57
N ALA A 57 0.20 -1.27 1.44
CA ALA A 57 -0.71 -2.22 2.07
C ALA A 57 -0.18 -2.61 3.47
N ASP A 58 -1.05 -3.19 4.30
CA ASP A 58 -0.67 -3.71 5.64
C ASP A 58 -1.20 -5.12 5.91
N ASP A 59 -1.55 -5.86 4.86
CA ASP A 59 -2.05 -7.21 4.97
C ASP A 59 -0.95 -8.13 5.54
N LEU A 60 -1.21 -8.73 6.70
CA LEU A 60 -0.30 -9.69 7.32
C LEU A 60 -0.14 -10.91 6.42
N GLU A 61 -1.25 -11.40 5.90
CA GLU A 61 -1.39 -12.65 5.16
C GLU A 61 -2.29 -12.45 3.94
N TYR A 62 -2.02 -13.21 2.88
CA TYR A 62 -2.84 -13.28 1.67
C TYR A 62 -2.93 -14.72 1.15
N GLN A 63 -4.02 -15.04 0.47
CA GLN A 63 -4.19 -16.33 -0.18
C GLN A 63 -3.47 -16.34 -1.54
N ALA A 64 -2.55 -17.29 -1.72
CA ALA A 64 -1.85 -17.54 -2.98
C ALA A 64 -2.31 -18.86 -3.61
N ALA A 65 -1.61 -19.32 -4.66
CA ALA A 65 -1.86 -20.63 -5.29
C ALA A 65 -1.57 -21.83 -4.36
N PHE A 66 -0.91 -21.61 -3.22
CA PHE A 66 -0.65 -22.67 -2.26
C PHE A 66 -1.79 -22.76 -1.23
N PRO A 67 -2.15 -23.96 -0.72
CA PRO A 67 -3.31 -24.13 0.18
C PRO A 67 -3.27 -23.33 1.49
N SER A 68 -2.09 -22.98 1.97
CA SER A 68 -1.90 -22.14 3.15
C SER A 68 -1.60 -20.70 2.74
N GLU A 69 -2.13 -19.76 3.54
CA GLU A 69 -1.87 -18.33 3.43
C GLU A 69 -0.36 -18.02 3.43
N ARG A 70 -0.02 -16.90 2.79
CA ARG A 70 1.35 -16.42 2.62
C ARG A 70 1.50 -15.08 3.31
N LEU A 71 2.67 -14.87 3.92
CA LEU A 71 3.02 -13.59 4.53
C LEU A 71 3.13 -12.50 3.46
N GLY A 72 2.44 -11.38 3.69
CA GLY A 72 2.45 -10.21 2.82
C GLY A 72 3.21 -9.02 3.41
N MET A 73 2.90 -7.84 2.90
CA MET A 73 3.54 -6.58 3.26
C MET A 73 3.47 -6.25 4.76
N GLY A 74 2.37 -6.61 5.44
CA GLY A 74 2.22 -6.39 6.88
C GLY A 74 3.23 -7.21 7.69
N ALA A 75 3.54 -8.42 7.26
CA ALA A 75 4.59 -9.24 7.90
C ALA A 75 5.98 -8.65 7.65
N PHE A 76 6.26 -8.17 6.42
CA PHE A 76 7.50 -7.47 6.12
C PHE A 76 7.68 -6.21 6.98
N ARG A 77 6.61 -5.41 7.15
CA ARG A 77 6.61 -4.23 8.01
C ARG A 77 6.98 -4.58 9.44
N ILE A 78 6.37 -5.62 10.02
CA ILE A 78 6.65 -6.08 11.38
C ILE A 78 8.13 -6.49 11.51
N ALA A 79 8.68 -7.19 10.51
CA ALA A 79 10.09 -7.58 10.49
C ALA A 79 11.02 -6.36 10.45
N LEU A 80 10.76 -5.39 9.57
CA LEU A 80 11.51 -4.13 9.48
C LEU A 80 11.44 -3.35 10.80
N GLU A 81 10.26 -3.16 11.36
CA GLU A 81 10.03 -2.45 12.62
C GLU A 81 10.79 -3.10 13.77
N SER A 82 10.74 -4.43 13.86
CA SER A 82 11.44 -5.20 14.89
C SER A 82 12.95 -5.01 14.84
N VAL A 83 13.54 -5.08 13.64
CA VAL A 83 14.97 -4.89 13.44
C VAL A 83 15.35 -3.42 13.72
N TYR A 84 14.63 -2.46 13.12
CA TYR A 84 14.89 -1.03 13.27
C TYR A 84 14.85 -0.58 14.72
N ASN A 85 13.80 -0.93 15.46
CA ASN A 85 13.62 -0.53 16.86
C ASN A 85 14.67 -1.14 17.80
N ARG A 86 15.35 -2.22 17.38
CA ARG A 86 16.42 -2.85 18.17
C ARG A 86 17.77 -2.17 18.02
N ILE A 87 18.00 -1.51 16.89
CA ILE A 87 19.29 -0.93 16.48
C ILE A 87 19.25 0.60 16.36
N HIS A 88 18.09 1.21 16.59
CA HIS A 88 17.88 2.65 16.59
C HIS A 88 17.19 3.07 17.89
N GLN A 89 17.45 4.31 18.33
CA GLN A 89 16.93 4.80 19.62
C GLN A 89 15.45 5.20 19.54
N GLU A 90 15.03 5.72 18.39
CA GLU A 90 13.63 6.05 18.12
C GLU A 90 12.91 4.87 17.48
N THR A 91 11.61 4.76 17.74
CA THR A 91 10.77 3.77 17.06
C THR A 91 10.53 4.15 15.61
N LEU A 92 10.44 3.15 14.74
CA LEU A 92 10.11 3.32 13.33
C LEU A 92 8.79 4.09 13.18
N LYS A 93 8.82 5.19 12.42
CA LYS A 93 7.62 5.98 12.08
C LYS A 93 7.21 5.66 10.66
N TYR A 94 5.96 5.29 10.44
CA TYR A 94 5.47 4.99 9.09
C TYR A 94 3.99 5.34 8.94
N VAL A 95 3.56 5.46 7.69
CA VAL A 95 2.15 5.56 7.32
C VAL A 95 1.85 4.37 6.41
N SER A 96 0.80 3.63 6.74
CA SER A 96 0.31 2.56 5.87
C SER A 96 -0.97 2.98 5.16
N PHE A 97 -1.00 2.71 3.87
CA PHE A 97 -2.18 2.78 3.03
C PHE A 97 -2.71 1.38 2.77
N GLY A 98 -3.73 1.28 1.93
CA GLY A 98 -4.40 0.02 1.66
C GLY A 98 -5.60 -0.20 2.58
N LYS A 99 -6.29 -1.30 2.34
CA LYS A 99 -7.44 -1.72 3.13
C LYS A 99 -6.96 -2.09 4.55
N PRO A 100 -7.78 -1.93 5.61
CA PRO A 100 -9.17 -1.50 5.61
C PRO A 100 -9.37 0.03 5.66
N ASN A 101 -8.37 0.84 5.28
CA ASN A 101 -8.48 2.30 5.37
C ASN A 101 -9.63 2.83 4.49
N PRO A 102 -10.61 3.58 5.06
CA PRO A 102 -11.76 4.11 4.32
C PRO A 102 -11.41 4.91 3.07
N SER A 103 -10.27 5.62 3.07
CA SER A 103 -9.83 6.42 1.93
C SER A 103 -9.61 5.60 0.67
N VAL A 104 -9.20 4.33 0.79
CA VAL A 104 -9.00 3.43 -0.35
C VAL A 104 -10.31 3.05 -1.01
N PHE A 105 -11.35 2.81 -0.22
CA PHE A 105 -12.69 2.47 -0.72
C PHE A 105 -13.36 3.69 -1.37
N LYS A 106 -13.22 4.88 -0.78
CA LYS A 106 -13.71 6.13 -1.39
C LYS A 106 -13.02 6.42 -2.71
N ASN A 107 -11.70 6.25 -2.78
CA ASN A 107 -10.96 6.41 -4.03
C ASN A 107 -11.43 5.40 -5.10
N ALA A 108 -11.68 4.13 -4.71
CA ALA A 108 -12.23 3.14 -5.63
C ALA A 108 -13.62 3.55 -6.16
N GLU A 109 -14.51 4.06 -5.29
CA GLU A 109 -15.81 4.60 -5.68
C GLU A 109 -15.68 5.79 -6.64
N GLU A 110 -14.79 6.74 -6.37
CA GLU A 110 -14.53 7.90 -7.24
C GLU A 110 -14.01 7.49 -8.61
N VAL A 111 -13.05 6.56 -8.67
CA VAL A 111 -12.51 6.02 -9.93
C VAL A 111 -13.60 5.29 -10.72
N LEU A 112 -14.40 4.45 -10.07
CA LEU A 112 -15.50 3.74 -10.73
C LEU A 112 -16.58 4.69 -11.25
N ASN A 113 -16.91 5.72 -10.48
CA ASN A 113 -17.79 6.77 -10.93
C ASN A 113 -17.18 7.42 -12.18
N GLN A 114 -15.96 7.95 -12.13
CA GLN A 114 -15.29 8.59 -13.28
C GLN A 114 -15.29 7.72 -14.56
N LEU A 115 -14.99 6.42 -14.43
CA LEU A 115 -15.03 5.48 -15.55
C LEU A 115 -16.43 5.35 -16.17
N GLN A 116 -17.49 5.39 -15.36
CA GLN A 116 -18.86 5.41 -15.86
C GLN A 116 -19.14 6.65 -16.70
N TYR A 117 -18.71 7.85 -16.28
CA TYR A 117 -18.84 9.07 -17.09
C TYR A 117 -18.13 8.93 -18.44
N SER A 118 -16.89 8.43 -18.43
CA SER A 118 -16.10 8.26 -19.65
C SER A 118 -16.73 7.28 -20.64
N ASN A 119 -17.28 6.16 -20.15
CA ASN A 119 -17.91 5.15 -20.99
C ASN A 119 -19.28 5.60 -21.54
N HIS A 120 -20.02 6.42 -20.80
CA HIS A 120 -21.33 6.93 -21.23
C HIS A 120 -21.21 7.89 -22.44
N ASN A 121 -20.09 8.62 -22.53
CA ASN A 121 -19.78 9.50 -23.66
C ASN A 121 -19.53 8.76 -24.98
N ILE A 122 -19.35 7.43 -24.95
CA ILE A 122 -19.04 6.64 -26.15
C ILE A 122 -20.30 6.01 -26.76
N ASN A 123 -21.37 5.72 -26.00
CA ASN A 123 -22.46 4.88 -26.49
C ASN A 123 -23.90 5.43 -26.44
N PHE A 124 -24.22 6.55 -25.78
CA PHE A 124 -25.62 7.04 -25.78
C PHE A 124 -25.72 8.57 -25.80
N LYS A 125 -26.19 9.13 -26.93
CA LYS A 125 -26.60 10.53 -27.11
C LYS A 125 -27.91 10.91 -26.37
N HIS A 126 -28.42 10.07 -25.46
CA HIS A 126 -29.79 10.21 -24.93
C HIS A 126 -29.95 9.93 -23.43
N CYS A 127 -29.02 10.37 -22.59
CA CYS A 127 -29.27 10.44 -21.13
C CYS A 127 -28.79 11.78 -20.56
N GLU A 128 -29.70 12.44 -19.85
CA GLU A 128 -29.44 13.68 -19.11
C GLU A 128 -28.48 13.41 -17.95
N GLY A 129 -27.23 13.81 -18.15
CA GLY A 129 -26.24 13.91 -17.10
C GLY A 129 -25.76 12.60 -16.49
N PRO A 130 -24.85 12.68 -15.50
CA PRO A 130 -24.25 11.51 -14.90
C PRO A 130 -25.17 10.85 -13.88
N CYS A 131 -25.41 9.55 -14.05
CA CYS A 131 -26.09 8.76 -13.04
C CYS A 131 -25.06 8.12 -12.11
N PRO A 132 -24.99 8.49 -10.82
CA PRO A 132 -24.07 7.87 -9.87
C PRO A 132 -24.39 6.38 -9.66
N LEU A 133 -23.37 5.59 -9.29
CA LEU A 133 -23.56 4.18 -8.95
C LEU A 133 -24.59 4.03 -7.81
N LYS A 134 -25.64 3.24 -8.05
CA LYS A 134 -26.70 3.00 -7.04
C LYS A 134 -26.25 2.08 -5.91
N THR A 135 -25.38 1.12 -6.21
CA THR A 135 -24.91 0.12 -5.25
C THR A 135 -23.53 -0.38 -5.66
N LEU A 136 -22.60 -0.43 -4.71
CA LEU A 136 -21.25 -0.95 -4.90
C LEU A 136 -21.06 -2.18 -4.01
N TYR A 137 -20.69 -3.30 -4.63
CA TYR A 137 -20.39 -4.55 -3.93
C TYR A 137 -18.88 -4.75 -3.89
N MET A 138 -18.31 -4.75 -2.69
CA MET A 138 -16.92 -5.17 -2.49
C MET A 138 -16.90 -6.68 -2.30
N ILE A 139 -16.17 -7.40 -3.16
CA ILE A 139 -16.00 -8.86 -3.06
C ILE A 139 -14.54 -9.11 -2.70
N GLY A 140 -14.31 -9.80 -1.59
CA GLY A 140 -12.97 -10.11 -1.09
C GLY A 140 -12.98 -11.29 -0.14
N ASP A 141 -11.82 -11.91 0.01
CA ASP A 141 -11.60 -13.15 0.75
C ASP A 141 -11.14 -12.92 2.20
N ASN A 142 -10.65 -11.71 2.53
CA ASN A 142 -10.16 -11.38 3.86
C ASN A 142 -11.17 -10.52 4.66
N PRO A 143 -11.88 -11.10 5.67
CA PRO A 143 -12.89 -10.36 6.42
C PRO A 143 -12.35 -9.17 7.24
N LEU A 144 -11.11 -9.28 7.74
CA LEU A 144 -10.51 -8.22 8.56
C LEU A 144 -10.15 -6.98 7.74
N VAL A 145 -10.05 -7.14 6.42
CA VAL A 145 -9.54 -6.15 5.49
C VAL A 145 -10.65 -5.69 4.54
N ASP A 146 -11.20 -6.60 3.74
CA ASP A 146 -12.21 -6.31 2.71
C ASP A 146 -13.56 -5.97 3.32
N VAL A 147 -14.07 -6.87 4.17
CA VAL A 147 -15.41 -6.73 4.76
C VAL A 147 -15.43 -5.56 5.73
N LYS A 148 -14.43 -5.47 6.61
CA LYS A 148 -14.30 -4.40 7.58
C LYS A 148 -14.19 -3.04 6.87
N GLY A 149 -13.28 -2.92 5.91
CA GLY A 149 -13.07 -1.66 5.19
C GLY A 149 -14.29 -1.21 4.39
N SER A 150 -14.97 -2.15 3.72
CA SER A 150 -16.19 -1.85 2.95
C SER A 150 -17.32 -1.33 3.84
N ARG A 151 -17.54 -1.95 5.00
CA ARG A 151 -18.60 -1.53 5.95
C ARG A 151 -18.36 -0.13 6.53
N LEU A 152 -17.11 0.34 6.60
CA LEU A 152 -16.79 1.69 7.08
C LEU A 152 -17.19 2.77 6.08
N VAL A 153 -17.43 2.43 4.81
CA VAL A 153 -17.75 3.39 3.74
C VAL A 153 -19.17 3.20 3.20
N CYS A 154 -19.62 1.96 2.99
CA CYS A 154 -20.97 1.65 2.54
C CYS A 154 -21.65 0.63 3.48
N PRO A 155 -22.71 1.03 4.21
CA PRO A 155 -23.47 0.12 5.09
C PRO A 155 -24.18 -1.03 4.35
N THR A 156 -24.36 -0.93 3.04
CA THR A 156 -25.10 -1.89 2.19
C THR A 156 -24.22 -2.96 1.53
N SER A 157 -22.92 -2.98 1.79
CA SER A 157 -22.01 -3.95 1.17
C SER A 157 -22.24 -5.37 1.72
N LEU A 158 -22.89 -6.21 0.92
CA LEU A 158 -22.90 -7.67 1.07
C LEU A 158 -21.57 -8.22 0.54
N VAL A 159 -20.75 -8.76 1.44
CA VAL A 159 -19.53 -9.47 1.08
C VAL A 159 -19.76 -10.95 1.36
N TYR A 160 -19.67 -11.78 0.32
CA TYR A 160 -19.65 -13.23 0.48
C TYR A 160 -18.20 -13.69 0.68
N PRO A 161 -17.90 -14.53 1.69
CA PRO A 161 -16.59 -15.16 1.79
C PRO A 161 -16.43 -16.17 0.65
N LEU A 162 -15.90 -15.72 -0.48
CA LEU A 162 -15.43 -16.61 -1.54
C LEU A 162 -14.03 -17.06 -1.14
N ARG A 163 -13.94 -18.18 -0.40
CA ARG A 163 -12.72 -18.99 -0.42
C ARG A 163 -12.66 -19.64 -1.79
N LEU A 164 -11.87 -19.08 -2.70
CA LEU A 164 -11.38 -19.82 -3.85
C LEU A 164 -10.47 -20.93 -3.30
N PHE A 165 -11.05 -22.10 -3.07
CA PHE A 165 -10.28 -23.33 -3.00
C PHE A 165 -9.77 -23.60 -4.42
N THR A 166 -8.50 -23.32 -4.66
CA THR A 166 -7.73 -23.91 -5.76
C THR A 166 -7.04 -25.18 -5.27
#